data_AF-T1EHB4-F1
#
_entry.id   AF-T1EHB4-F1
#
_cell.length_a   1.000
_cell.length_b   1.000
_cell.length_c   1.000
_cell.angle_alpha   90.00
_cell.angle_beta   90.00
_cell.angle_gamma   90.00
#
_symmetry.space_group_name_H-M   'P 1'
#
loop_
_entity.id
_entity.type
_entity.pdbx_description
1 polymer ?
#
loop_
_entity_poly.entity_id
_entity_poly.type
_entity_poly.pdbx_seq_one_letter_code
_entity_poly.pdbx_strand_id
1 'polypeptide(L)'
;ARTKLRSLKTYLQTCRSELLKELHRLLNGHEHLYQHVHQYSIEDLVSVPSGSLLKTLNKSITFAVDHVRSCPLCSQKGFYCEICRADKIIYPFEVDNTVRCPSCKALYHASCKTPQVSCPKCLR
;
A
#
# COMPACT_ATOMS: atom_id res chain seq x y z
N ALA A 1 5.47 -6.75 1.02
CA ALA A 1 5.14 -6.53 -0.41
C ALA A 1 3.63 -6.61 -0.68
N ARG A 2 2.99 -7.75 -0.44
CA ARG A 2 1.57 -8.00 -0.81
C ARG A 2 0.54 -7.07 -0.13
N THR A 3 0.72 -6.74 1.16
CA THR A 3 -0.13 -5.75 1.86
C THR A 3 -0.06 -4.35 1.23
N LYS A 4 1.12 -3.97 0.69
CA LYS A 4 1.29 -2.72 -0.05
C LYS A 4 0.45 -2.75 -1.32
N LEU A 5 0.53 -3.85 -2.08
CA LEU A 5 -0.24 -4.05 -3.31
C LEU A 5 -1.75 -4.01 -3.07
N ARG A 6 -2.24 -4.64 -2.00
CA ARG A 6 -3.66 -4.58 -1.61
C ARG A 6 -4.13 -3.15 -1.37
N SER A 7 -3.31 -2.34 -0.70
CA SER A 7 -3.62 -0.93 -0.47
C SER A 7 -3.64 -0.17 -1.79
N LEU A 8 -2.63 -0.36 -2.64
CA LEU A 8 -2.48 0.28 -3.95
C LEU A 8 -3.63 -0.06 -4.92
N LYS A 9 -4.12 -1.31 -4.91
CA LYS A 9 -5.30 -1.72 -5.70
C LYS A 9 -6.48 -0.77 -5.48
N THR A 10 -6.78 -0.44 -4.23
CA THR A 10 -7.92 0.42 -3.89
C THR A 10 -7.78 1.82 -4.50
N TYR A 11 -6.55 2.35 -4.56
CA TYR A 11 -6.29 3.63 -5.23
C TYR A 11 -6.51 3.53 -6.73
N LEU A 12 -5.92 2.52 -7.39
CA LEU A 12 -6.06 2.32 -8.83
C LEU A 12 -7.53 2.11 -9.23
N GLN A 13 -8.25 1.27 -8.48
CA GLN A 13 -9.68 1.00 -8.71
C GLN A 13 -10.55 2.24 -8.57
N THR A 14 -10.26 3.12 -7.60
CA THR A 14 -11.01 4.37 -7.41
C THR A 14 -10.63 5.43 -8.44
N CYS A 15 -9.43 5.34 -9.02
CA CYS A 15 -8.95 6.29 -10.02
C CYS A 15 -9.45 5.96 -11.43
N ARG A 16 -9.06 4.80 -11.98
CA ARG A 16 -9.44 4.34 -13.33
C ARG A 16 -9.40 2.81 -13.42
N SER A 17 -10.44 2.21 -14.01
CA SER A 17 -10.52 0.76 -14.25
C SER A 17 -9.37 0.22 -15.10
N GLU A 18 -8.86 0.99 -16.06
CA GLU A 18 -7.81 0.54 -16.97
C GLU A 18 -6.47 0.29 -16.27
N LEU A 19 -6.20 1.00 -15.18
CA LEU A 19 -4.99 0.79 -14.39
C LEU A 19 -5.02 -0.53 -13.64
N LEU A 20 -6.22 -0.97 -13.25
CA LEU A 20 -6.40 -2.28 -12.62
C LEU A 20 -6.14 -3.40 -13.64
N LYS A 21 -6.60 -3.25 -14.89
CA LYS A 21 -6.28 -4.18 -15.97
C LYS A 21 -4.78 -4.26 -16.23
N GLU A 22 -4.09 -3.13 -16.26
CA GLU A 22 -2.63 -3.09 -16.44
C GLU A 22 -1.91 -3.78 -15.26
N LEU A 23 -2.36 -3.55 -14.02
CA LEU A 23 -1.85 -4.26 -12.85
C LEU A 23 -2.06 -5.78 -12.97
N HIS A 24 -3.24 -6.22 -13.44
CA HIS A 24 -3.54 -7.64 -13.64
C HIS A 24 -2.62 -8.25 -14.70
N ARG A 25 -2.35 -7.52 -15.79
CA ARG A 25 -1.41 -7.92 -16.85
C ARG A 25 0.01 -8.08 -16.30
N LEU A 26 0.48 -7.14 -15.48
CA LEU A 26 1.80 -7.21 -14.85
C LEU A 26 1.94 -8.39 -13.89
N LEU A 27 0.85 -8.79 -13.22
CA LEU A 27 0.82 -9.93 -12.32
C LEU A 27 0.57 -11.27 -13.03
N ASN A 28 0.33 -11.24 -14.35
CA ASN A 28 0.16 -12.42 -15.19
C ASN A 28 -0.85 -13.45 -14.62
N GLY A 29 -2.01 -12.96 -14.15
CA GLY A 29 -3.07 -13.83 -13.61
C GLY A 29 -2.97 -14.19 -12.12
N HIS A 30 -1.93 -13.71 -11.40
CA HIS A 30 -1.78 -13.96 -9.96
C HIS A 30 -2.59 -12.99 -9.09
N GLU A 31 -3.90 -12.90 -9.33
CA GLU A 31 -4.78 -11.91 -8.67
C GLU A 31 -4.97 -12.17 -7.17
N HIS A 32 -4.89 -13.44 -6.76
CA HIS A 32 -5.02 -13.86 -5.37
C HIS A 32 -3.92 -13.26 -4.46
N LEU A 33 -2.76 -12.90 -5.01
CA LEU A 33 -1.63 -12.35 -4.24
C LEU A 33 -1.94 -11.04 -3.51
N TYR A 34 -2.90 -10.25 -4.01
CA TYR A 34 -3.36 -9.02 -3.36
C TYR A 34 -4.79 -9.09 -2.83
N GLN A 35 -5.61 -10.03 -3.32
CA GLN A 35 -6.95 -10.26 -2.78
C GLN A 35 -6.88 -11.01 -1.43
N HIS A 36 -6.02 -12.02 -1.35
CA HIS A 36 -5.81 -12.86 -0.18
C HIS A 36 -4.34 -12.88 0.20
N VAL A 37 -3.91 -11.87 0.97
CA VAL A 37 -2.52 -11.67 1.46
C VAL A 37 -1.94 -12.85 2.26
N HIS A 38 -2.70 -13.92 2.55
CA HIS A 38 -2.18 -15.13 3.20
C HIS A 38 -2.29 -16.39 2.33
N GLN A 39 -2.87 -16.30 1.13
CA GLN A 39 -3.00 -17.42 0.22
C GLN A 39 -1.91 -17.38 -0.85
N TYR A 40 -1.45 -18.57 -1.22
CA TYR A 40 -0.46 -18.83 -2.25
C TYR A 40 -0.95 -19.97 -3.13
N SER A 41 -0.72 -19.88 -4.43
CA SER A 41 -0.87 -21.03 -5.32
C SER A 41 0.36 -21.93 -5.20
N ILE A 42 0.25 -23.18 -5.66
CA ILE A 42 1.42 -24.08 -5.74
C ILE A 42 2.49 -23.50 -6.68
N GLU A 43 2.08 -22.87 -7.78
CA GLU A 43 2.98 -22.20 -8.73
C GLU A 43 3.76 -21.04 -8.08
N ASP A 44 3.11 -20.26 -7.21
CA ASP A 44 3.79 -19.23 -6.44
C ASP A 44 4.88 -19.82 -5.54
N LEU A 45 4.57 -20.91 -4.84
CA LEU A 45 5.49 -21.55 -3.90
C LEU A 45 6.72 -22.11 -4.62
N VAL A 46 6.55 -22.66 -5.82
CA VAL A 46 7.66 -23.08 -6.69
C VAL A 46 8.47 -21.88 -7.18
N SER A 47 7.83 -20.73 -7.37
CA SER A 47 8.46 -19.47 -7.82
C SER A 47 9.11 -18.65 -6.71
N VAL A 48 8.90 -19.00 -5.43
CA VAL A 48 9.58 -18.37 -4.28
C VAL A 48 11.10 -18.56 -4.32
N PRO A 49 11.65 -19.79 -4.43
CA PRO A 49 13.10 -19.99 -4.45
C PRO A 49 13.80 -19.36 -5.66
N SER A 50 13.11 -19.23 -6.81
CA SER A 50 13.67 -18.55 -7.98
C SER A 50 13.64 -17.01 -7.86
N GLY A 51 12.94 -16.45 -6.88
CA GLY A 51 12.76 -15.01 -6.67
C GLY A 51 11.96 -14.31 -7.76
N SER A 52 11.45 -15.04 -8.76
CA SER A 52 10.70 -14.50 -9.90
C SER A 52 9.42 -13.82 -9.44
N LEU A 53 8.71 -14.44 -8.48
CA LEU A 53 7.50 -13.89 -7.88
C LEU A 53 7.75 -12.53 -7.21
N LEU A 54 8.86 -12.41 -6.46
CA LEU A 54 9.22 -11.18 -5.77
C LEU A 54 9.54 -10.06 -6.77
N LYS A 55 10.23 -10.38 -7.88
CA LYS A 55 10.53 -9.42 -8.96
C LYS A 55 9.24 -8.89 -9.59
N THR A 56 8.30 -9.77 -9.93
CA THR A 56 7.00 -9.38 -10.51
C THR A 56 6.18 -8.52 -9.55
N LEU A 57 6.15 -8.89 -8.27
CA LEU A 57 5.49 -8.11 -7.23
C LEU A 57 6.11 -6.72 -7.09
N ASN A 58 7.44 -6.61 -7.03
CA ASN A 58 8.10 -5.32 -6.93
C ASN A 58 7.85 -4.43 -8.15
N LYS A 59 7.91 -4.97 -9.37
CA LYS A 59 7.56 -4.23 -10.60
C LYS A 59 6.14 -3.65 -10.52
N SER A 60 5.18 -4.47 -10.11
CA SER A 60 3.77 -4.07 -9.95
C SER A 60 3.58 -3.01 -8.86
N ILE A 61 4.30 -3.13 -7.75
CA ILE A 61 4.30 -2.12 -6.67
C ILE A 61 4.85 -0.80 -7.19
N THR A 62 6.00 -0.82 -7.86
CA THR A 62 6.64 0.40 -8.38
C THR A 62 5.72 1.13 -9.36
N PHE A 63 5.11 0.41 -10.30
CA PHE A 63 4.11 0.98 -11.22
C PHE A 63 2.97 1.67 -10.47
N ALA A 64 2.37 1.00 -9.50
CA ALA A 64 1.24 1.55 -8.76
C ALA A 64 1.64 2.73 -7.85
N VAL A 65 2.83 2.68 -7.23
CA VAL A 65 3.35 3.79 -6.41
C VAL A 65 3.63 5.02 -7.26
N ASP A 66 4.25 4.84 -8.42
CA ASP A 66 4.51 5.92 -9.38
C ASP A 66 3.20 6.59 -9.81
N HIS A 67 2.20 5.78 -10.17
CA HIS A 67 0.87 6.30 -10.48
C HIS A 67 0.26 7.10 -9.33
N VAL A 68 0.31 6.60 -8.08
CA VAL A 68 -0.29 7.33 -6.95
C VAL A 68 0.41 8.66 -6.70
N ARG A 69 1.73 8.73 -6.90
CA ARG A 69 2.51 9.97 -6.74
C ARG A 69 2.28 10.96 -7.88
N SER A 70 2.10 10.47 -9.11
CA SER A 70 1.95 11.30 -10.31
C SER A 70 0.49 11.73 -10.56
N CYS A 71 -0.49 10.94 -10.12
CA CYS A 71 -1.90 11.20 -10.38
C CYS A 71 -2.51 12.19 -9.35
N PRO A 72 -3.09 13.33 -9.79
CA PRO A 72 -3.66 14.33 -8.89
C PRO A 72 -4.88 13.83 -8.09
N LEU A 73 -5.61 12.81 -8.58
CA LEU A 73 -6.74 12.22 -7.85
C LEU A 73 -6.26 11.28 -6.73
N CYS A 74 -5.20 10.52 -6.99
CA CYS A 74 -4.65 9.56 -6.04
C CYS A 74 -3.80 10.26 -4.97
N SER A 75 -3.04 11.30 -5.35
CA SER A 75 -2.17 12.02 -4.42
C SER A 75 -2.94 12.73 -3.31
N GLN A 76 -4.13 13.24 -3.63
CA GLN A 76 -5.04 13.86 -2.65
C GLN A 76 -5.63 12.89 -1.63
N LYS A 77 -5.57 11.58 -1.87
CA LYS A 77 -6.05 10.55 -0.93
C LYS A 77 -5.01 10.16 0.12
N GLY A 78 -3.86 10.83 0.13
CA GLY A 78 -2.87 10.67 1.19
C GLY A 78 -3.32 11.25 2.52
N PHE A 79 -2.55 10.96 3.58
CA PHE A 79 -2.82 11.40 4.94
C PHE A 79 -1.74 12.39 5.38
N TYR A 80 -2.09 13.30 6.29
CA TYR A 80 -1.13 14.14 7.00
C TYR A 80 -0.86 13.57 8.39
N CYS A 81 0.39 13.61 8.82
CA CYS A 81 0.74 13.23 10.20
C CYS A 81 0.39 14.38 11.15
N GLU A 82 -0.69 14.25 11.92
CA GLU A 82 -1.14 15.30 12.86
C GLU A 82 -0.19 15.52 14.05
N ILE A 83 0.76 14.61 14.29
CA ILE A 83 1.74 14.69 15.39
C ILE A 83 2.87 15.65 15.04
N CYS A 84 3.54 15.44 13.91
CA CYS A 84 4.63 16.33 13.48
C CYS A 84 4.14 17.51 12.65
N ARG A 85 2.92 17.45 12.11
CA ARG A 85 2.31 18.45 11.22
C ARG A 85 3.21 18.86 10.05
N ALA A 86 4.11 17.96 9.64
CA ALA A 86 4.92 18.17 8.46
C ALA A 86 4.02 18.13 7.23
N ASP A 87 4.32 18.96 6.24
CA ASP A 87 3.58 19.02 4.96
C ASP A 87 3.82 17.77 4.07
N LYS A 88 4.55 16.79 4.60
CA LYS A 88 4.82 15.53 3.91
C LYS A 88 3.59 14.61 3.99
N ILE A 89 2.99 14.39 2.82
CA ILE A 89 1.91 13.41 2.65
C ILE A 89 2.46 12.00 2.86
N ILE A 90 1.74 11.22 3.67
CA ILE A 90 2.01 9.81 3.92
C ILE A 90 0.91 8.93 3.34
N TYR A 91 1.29 7.76 2.84
CA TYR A 91 0.33 6.84 2.24
C TYR A 91 0.25 5.50 2.99
N PRO A 92 -0.92 4.85 3.03
CA PRO A 92 -1.10 3.55 3.70
C PRO A 92 -0.23 2.41 3.15
N PHE A 93 0.29 2.53 1.93
CA PHE A 93 1.18 1.53 1.35
C PHE A 93 2.64 1.68 1.83
N GLU A 94 3.00 2.80 2.47
CA GLU A 94 4.32 3.04 3.07
C GLU A 94 4.44 2.41 4.46
N VAL A 95 4.11 1.12 4.57
CA VAL A 95 4.01 0.37 5.86
C VAL A 95 5.29 0.33 6.69
N ASP A 96 6.44 0.67 6.08
CA ASP A 96 7.74 0.68 6.74
C ASP A 96 7.94 1.96 7.57
N ASN A 97 7.38 3.08 7.08
CA ASN A 97 7.57 4.41 7.65
C ASN A 97 6.29 4.97 8.29
N THR A 98 5.20 4.21 8.28
CA THR A 98 3.89 4.67 8.76
C THR A 98 3.24 3.67 9.69
N VAL A 99 2.49 4.19 10.66
CA VAL A 99 1.73 3.42 11.64
C VAL A 99 0.28 3.87 11.56
N ARG A 100 -0.61 2.88 11.46
CA ARG A 100 -2.06 3.10 11.45
C ARG A 100 -2.62 2.91 12.84
N CYS A 101 -3.41 3.87 13.32
CA CYS A 101 -4.11 3.72 14.59
C CYS A 101 -5.18 2.61 14.48
N PRO A 102 -5.24 1.65 15.43
CA PRO A 102 -6.21 0.56 15.39
C PRO A 102 -7.66 1.04 15.55
N SER A 103 -7.92 2.08 16.35
CA SER A 103 -9.29 2.57 16.61
C SER A 103 -9.81 3.49 15.51
N CYS A 104 -9.13 4.62 15.26
CA CYS A 104 -9.64 5.65 14.33
C CYS A 104 -9.13 5.50 12.89
N LYS A 105 -8.25 4.52 12.63
CA LYS A 105 -7.65 4.26 11.31
C LYS A 105 -6.82 5.41 10.73
N ALA A 106 -6.54 6.46 11.50
CA ALA A 106 -5.63 7.55 11.12
C ALA A 106 -4.21 7.02 10.91
N LEU A 107 -3.46 7.66 10.01
CA LEU A 107 -2.10 7.28 9.64
C LEU A 107 -1.12 8.32 10.19
N TYR A 108 -0.01 7.84 10.73
CA TYR A 108 1.06 8.67 11.30
C TYR A 108 2.41 8.13 10.85
N HIS A 109 3.47 8.94 10.95
CA HIS A 109 4.82 8.41 10.79
C HIS A 109 5.17 7.44 11.93
N ALA A 110 5.89 6.37 11.62
CA ALA A 110 6.35 5.39 12.61
C ALA A 110 7.21 6.04 13.70
N SER A 111 8.08 6.99 13.33
CA SER A 111 8.89 7.76 14.28
C SER A 111 8.05 8.70 15.17
N CYS A 112 6.90 9.17 14.69
CA CYS A 112 6.04 10.08 15.45
C CYS A 112 5.10 9.33 16.40
N LYS A 113 4.54 8.20 15.96
CA LYS A 113 3.62 7.39 16.77
C LYS A 113 4.39 6.31 17.53
N THR A 114 5.02 6.71 18.63
CA THR A 114 5.61 5.77 19.61
C THR A 114 4.52 5.18 20.52
N PRO A 115 4.78 4.08 21.24
CA PRO A 115 3.83 3.51 22.20
C PRO A 115 3.41 4.49 23.31
N GLN A 116 4.28 5.46 23.63
CA GLN A 116 4.04 6.46 24.68
C GLN A 116 3.14 7.61 24.20
N VAL A 117 3.11 7.87 22.89
CA VAL A 117 2.32 8.96 22.30
C VAL A 117 0.93 8.44 21.98
N SER A 118 -0.09 8.91 22.70
CA SER A 118 -1.49 8.56 22.41
C SER A 118 -1.97 9.14 21.07
N CYS A 119 -2.95 8.50 20.44
CA CYS A 119 -3.50 8.98 19.17
C CYS A 119 -4.30 10.27 19.40
N PRO A 120 -3.88 11.44 18.90
CA PRO A 120 -4.55 12.72 19.17
C PRO A 120 -6.00 12.71 18.67
N LYS A 121 -6.24 12.02 17.55
CA LYS A 121 -7.58 11.88 16.96
C LYS A 121 -8.53 10.98 17.76
N CYS A 122 -8.02 10.11 18.63
CA CYS A 122 -8.87 9.28 19.50
C CYS A 122 -9.15 9.94 20.86
N LEU A 123 -8.31 10.90 21.26
CA LEU A 123 -8.48 11.67 22.49
C LEU A 123 -9.42 12.87 22.31
N ARG A 124 -9.84 13.12 21.06
CA ARG A 124 -10.72 14.21 20.67
C ARG A 124 -12.14 13.72 20.50
#